data_AF-A0A383ESY1-F1
#
_entry.id   AF-A0A383ESY1-F1
#
_cell.length_a   1.000
_cell.length_b   1.000
_cell.length_c   1.000
_cell.angle_alpha   90.00
_cell.angle_beta   90.00
_cell.angle_gamma   90.00
#
_symmetry.space_group_name_H-M   'P 1'
#
loop_
_entity.id
_entity.type
_entity.pdbx_description
1 polymer ?
#
loop_
_entity_poly.entity_id
_entity_poly.type
_entity_poly.pdbx_seq_one_letter_code
_entity_poly.pdbx_strand_id
1 'polypeptide(L)'
;MTYSFTEKKRIRKTFSKQAGGDLVPNLLDIQRGSYRKLLQKDVATQQRIDQGLQAAFKSVFPIESYNGLASLDFVSYRLGEPTYDERECKRQSRIYSAPLHAVLRLMVFEKIAGGEKVIHDVKEQDVYMG
;
A
#
# COMPACT_ATOMS: atom_id res chain seq x y z
N MET A 1 5.77 -35.05 24.41
CA MET A 1 6.04 -34.71 23.01
C MET A 1 4.90 -35.25 22.17
N THR A 2 3.90 -34.41 21.89
CA THR A 2 2.79 -34.81 21.04
C THR A 2 3.21 -34.59 19.59
N TYR A 3 3.57 -35.67 18.90
CA TYR A 3 3.93 -35.63 17.49
C TYR A 3 2.71 -35.31 16.62
N SER A 4 2.90 -34.48 15.60
CA SER A 4 1.93 -34.29 14.53
C SER A 4 1.74 -35.58 13.72
N PHE A 5 0.64 -35.65 12.96
CA PHE A 5 0.31 -36.82 12.14
C PHE A 5 1.42 -37.20 11.16
N THR A 6 2.10 -36.21 10.56
CA THR A 6 3.19 -36.43 9.60
C THR A 6 4.49 -36.83 10.29
N GLU A 7 4.80 -36.28 11.47
CA GLU A 7 5.99 -36.65 12.24
C GLU A 7 5.95 -38.09 12.75
N LYS A 8 4.76 -38.61 13.09
CA LYS A 8 4.58 -40.02 13.49
C LYS A 8 4.99 -41.00 12.39
N LYS A 9 4.90 -40.63 11.11
CA LYS A 9 5.26 -41.50 9.98
C LYS A 9 6.77 -41.72 9.87
N ARG A 10 7.60 -40.74 10.28
CA ARG A 10 9.06 -40.86 10.27
C ARG A 10 9.68 -39.98 11.35
N ILE A 11 10.03 -40.61 12.46
CA ILE A 11 10.61 -39.92 13.61
C ILE A 11 12.09 -39.62 13.33
N ARG A 12 12.47 -38.33 13.38
CA ARG A 12 13.87 -37.90 13.37
C ARG A 12 14.40 -37.85 14.80
N LYS A 13 15.43 -38.64 15.10
CA LYS A 13 16.12 -38.61 16.40
C LYS A 13 17.02 -37.37 16.50
N THR A 14 16.90 -36.61 17.57
CA THR A 14 17.72 -35.43 17.86
C THR A 14 18.62 -35.72 19.07
N PHE A 15 19.89 -35.32 19.01
CA PHE A 15 20.89 -35.55 20.07
C PHE A 15 21.27 -34.27 20.83
N SER A 16 20.57 -33.16 20.60
CA SER A 16 20.82 -31.88 21.26
C SER A 16 20.61 -32.02 22.77
N LYS A 17 21.60 -31.59 23.55
CA LYS A 17 21.54 -31.61 25.02
C LYS A 17 20.85 -30.38 25.60
N GLN A 18 20.84 -29.27 24.86
CA GLN A 18 20.14 -28.06 25.22
C GLN A 18 18.67 -28.17 24.80
N ALA A 19 17.76 -27.70 25.65
CA ALA A 19 16.36 -27.54 25.28
C ALA A 19 16.29 -26.63 24.04
N GLY A 20 15.44 -26.98 23.07
CA GLY A 20 15.25 -26.17 21.87
C GLY A 20 14.98 -24.72 22.28
N GLY A 21 15.75 -23.79 21.70
CA GLY A 21 15.57 -22.36 21.96
C GLY A 21 14.23 -21.86 21.43
N ASP A 22 14.13 -20.54 21.29
CA ASP A 22 12.94 -19.93 20.72
C ASP A 22 12.58 -20.55 19.37
N LEU A 23 11.28 -20.65 19.12
CA LEU A 23 10.75 -21.17 17.87
C LEU A 23 11.33 -20.39 16.69
N VAL A 24 11.73 -21.11 15.65
CA VAL A 24 12.25 -20.48 14.43
C VAL A 24 11.17 -19.54 13.87
N PRO A 25 11.47 -18.25 13.68
CA PRO A 25 10.51 -17.31 13.14
C PRO A 25 10.18 -17.66 11.69
N ASN A 26 9.08 -17.14 11.17
CA ASN A 26 8.74 -17.36 9.78
C ASN A 26 9.74 -16.63 8.88
N LEU A 27 10.50 -17.41 8.11
CA LEU A 27 11.62 -16.94 7.29
C LEU A 27 11.20 -15.99 6.16
N LEU A 28 9.90 -15.92 5.84
CA LEU A 28 9.34 -15.03 4.81
C LEU A 28 8.74 -13.74 5.38
N ASP A 29 8.82 -13.54 6.70
CA ASP A 29 8.16 -12.40 7.35
C ASP A 29 8.77 -11.07 6.95
N ILE A 30 10.08 -11.00 6.70
CA ILE A 30 10.74 -9.76 6.28
C ILE A 30 10.15 -9.27 4.94
N GLN A 31 10.06 -10.17 3.96
CA GLN A 31 9.56 -9.85 2.62
C GLN A 31 8.07 -9.49 2.66
N ARG A 32 7.25 -10.34 3.30
CA ARG A 32 5.80 -10.13 3.42
C ARG A 32 5.47 -8.89 4.25
N GLY A 33 6.22 -8.66 5.32
CA GLY A 33 6.03 -7.54 6.23
C GLY A 33 6.42 -6.21 5.59
N SER A 34 7.55 -6.17 4.88
CA SER A 34 7.98 -4.97 4.13
C SER A 34 6.93 -4.56 3.09
N TYR A 35 6.46 -5.51 2.28
CA TYR A 35 5.48 -5.21 1.23
C TYR A 35 4.10 -4.81 1.81
N ARG A 36 3.68 -5.42 2.92
CA ARG A 36 2.46 -4.99 3.65
C ARG A 36 2.59 -3.55 4.18
N LYS A 37 3.75 -3.18 4.71
CA LYS A 37 4.02 -1.79 5.17
C LYS A 37 4.00 -0.79 4.02
N LEU A 38 4.49 -1.17 2.84
CA LEU A 38 4.45 -0.33 1.64
C LEU A 38 2.99 -0.06 1.20
N LEU A 39 2.18 -1.11 1.11
CA LEU A 39 0.84 -1.04 0.52
C LEU A 39 -0.27 -0.63 1.49
N GLN A 40 -0.13 -0.93 2.79
CA GLN A 40 -1.19 -0.78 3.80
C GLN A 40 -2.59 -1.23 3.33
N LYS A 41 -2.65 -2.30 2.52
CA LYS A 41 -3.86 -2.76 1.84
C LYS A 41 -5.01 -3.06 2.81
N ASP A 42 -4.70 -3.70 3.93
CA ASP A 42 -5.67 -4.16 4.92
C ASP A 42 -6.03 -3.08 5.96
N VAL A 43 -5.53 -1.86 5.80
CA VAL A 43 -5.77 -0.73 6.71
C VAL A 43 -6.79 0.21 6.08
N ALA A 44 -7.85 0.54 6.84
CA ALA A 44 -8.85 1.51 6.43
C ALA A 44 -8.19 2.87 6.13
N THR A 45 -8.66 3.56 5.09
CA THR A 45 -8.05 4.80 4.59
C THR A 45 -7.75 5.84 5.69
N GLN A 46 -8.66 6.01 6.64
CA GLN A 46 -8.52 6.99 7.74
C GLN A 46 -7.50 6.58 8.82
N GLN A 47 -7.13 5.30 8.89
CA GLN A 47 -6.19 4.75 9.88
C GLN A 47 -4.80 4.51 9.28
N ARG A 48 -4.60 4.82 8.00
CA ARG A 48 -3.30 4.67 7.36
C ARG A 48 -2.30 5.67 7.93
N ILE A 49 -1.14 5.16 8.30
CA ILE A 49 -0.02 5.95 8.80
C ILE A 49 0.83 6.44 7.63
N ASP A 50 1.71 7.41 7.89
CA ASP A 50 2.57 8.03 6.88
C ASP A 50 3.76 7.13 6.56
N GLN A 51 3.47 6.02 5.88
CA GLN A 51 4.43 5.01 5.45
C GLN A 51 4.08 4.51 4.04
N GLY A 52 5.11 4.14 3.27
CA GLY A 52 4.93 3.52 1.96
C GLY A 52 4.25 4.45 0.97
N LEU A 53 3.19 3.97 0.30
CA LEU A 53 2.43 4.76 -0.67
C LEU A 53 1.81 6.02 -0.05
N GLN A 54 1.32 5.94 1.19
CA GLN A 54 0.73 7.09 1.88
C GLN A 54 1.76 8.22 2.08
N ALA A 55 2.98 7.86 2.52
CA ALA A 55 4.07 8.81 2.67
C ALA A 55 4.51 9.39 1.32
N ALA A 56 4.59 8.56 0.28
CA ALA A 56 4.96 9.00 -1.07
C ALA A 56 3.98 10.06 -1.60
N PHE A 57 2.67 9.81 -1.50
CA PHE A 57 1.67 10.81 -1.91
C PHE A 57 1.77 12.09 -1.07
N LYS A 58 1.82 11.98 0.26
CA LYS A 58 1.97 13.15 1.15
C LYS A 58 3.26 13.93 0.96
N SER A 59 4.32 13.32 0.42
CA SER A 59 5.58 14.01 0.16
C SER A 59 5.53 14.90 -1.08
N VAL A 60 4.64 14.59 -2.03
CA VAL A 60 4.52 15.31 -3.31
C VAL A 60 3.35 16.29 -3.28
N PHE A 61 2.27 15.92 -2.60
CA PHE A 61 1.05 16.72 -2.50
C PHE A 61 1.03 17.56 -1.21
N PRO A 62 0.50 18.80 -1.25
CA PRO A 62 -0.20 19.42 -2.36
C PRO A 62 0.72 19.94 -3.47
N ILE A 63 0.23 19.88 -4.72
CA ILE A 63 0.92 20.48 -5.88
C ILE A 63 0.19 21.77 -6.25
N GLU A 64 0.86 22.90 -6.10
CA GLU A 64 0.32 24.21 -6.46
C GLU A 64 0.73 24.62 -7.87
N SER A 65 -0.17 25.30 -8.59
CA SER A 65 0.13 25.89 -9.89
C SER A 65 1.07 27.09 -9.74
N TYR A 66 1.90 27.36 -10.75
CA TYR A 66 2.83 28.51 -10.74
C TYR A 66 2.15 29.87 -10.50
N ASN A 67 0.90 30.04 -10.95
CA ASN A 67 0.13 31.27 -10.74
C ASN A 67 -0.60 31.32 -9.39
N GLY A 68 -0.56 30.22 -8.63
CA GLY A 68 -1.21 30.03 -7.34
C GLY A 68 -2.75 30.06 -7.39
N LEU A 69 -3.34 29.85 -8.57
CA LEU A 69 -4.79 29.81 -8.80
C LEU A 69 -5.37 28.39 -8.77
N ALA A 70 -4.53 27.36 -8.66
CA ALA A 70 -4.99 25.99 -8.49
C ALA A 70 -4.08 25.23 -7.51
N SER A 71 -4.68 24.37 -6.69
CA SER A 71 -3.99 23.37 -5.87
C SER A 71 -4.57 22.00 -6.16
N LEU A 72 -3.70 21.02 -6.37
CA LEU A 72 -4.08 19.62 -6.42
C LEU A 72 -3.69 18.96 -5.11
N ASP A 73 -4.67 18.39 -4.43
CA ASP A 73 -4.52 17.75 -3.13
C ASP A 73 -4.76 16.25 -3.23
N PHE A 74 -4.03 15.49 -2.42
CA PHE A 74 -4.23 14.06 -2.28
C PHE A 74 -5.21 13.77 -1.13
N VAL A 75 -6.29 13.05 -1.42
CA VAL A 75 -7.29 12.65 -0.42
C VAL A 75 -7.02 11.23 0.07
N SER A 76 -6.94 10.27 -0.87
CA SER A 76 -6.73 8.86 -0.53
C SER A 76 -6.29 8.04 -1.74
N TYR A 77 -5.84 6.80 -1.52
CA TYR A 77 -5.62 5.83 -2.59
C TYR A 77 -6.37 4.52 -2.35
N ARG A 78 -6.62 3.78 -3.43
CA ARG A 78 -7.24 2.46 -3.43
C ARG A 78 -6.43 1.54 -4.33
N LEU A 79 -6.16 0.34 -3.83
CA LEU A 79 -5.62 -0.75 -4.63
C LEU A 79 -6.80 -1.60 -5.11
N GLY A 80 -6.91 -1.77 -6.43
CA GLY A 80 -7.88 -2.68 -7.01
C GLY A 80 -7.47 -4.14 -6.85
N GLU A 81 -8.21 -5.02 -7.52
CA GLU A 81 -7.88 -6.43 -7.58
C GLU A 81 -7.06 -6.75 -8.84
N PRO A 82 -6.09 -7.67 -8.75
CA PRO A 82 -5.41 -8.18 -9.93
C PRO A 82 -6.41 -8.78 -10.93
N THR A 83 -6.25 -8.46 -12.21
CA THR A 83 -7.14 -8.98 -13.27
C THR A 83 -6.98 -10.49 -13.48
N TYR A 84 -5.82 -11.05 -13.14
CA TYR A 84 -5.46 -12.45 -13.36
C TYR A 84 -4.74 -13.01 -12.14
N ASP A 85 -4.89 -14.31 -11.93
CA ASP A 85 -4.18 -15.02 -10.87
C ASP A 85 -2.70 -15.27 -11.21
N GLU A 86 -1.89 -15.51 -10.18
CA GLU A 86 -0.45 -15.78 -10.33
C GLU A 86 -0.13 -16.91 -11.32
N ARG A 87 -0.95 -17.97 -11.36
CA ARG A 87 -0.76 -19.12 -12.27
C ARG A 87 -0.98 -18.73 -13.72
N GLU A 88 -1.95 -17.88 -13.99
CA GLU A 88 -2.28 -17.43 -15.34
C GLU A 88 -1.22 -16.47 -15.86
N CYS A 89 -0.78 -15.54 -15.02
CA CYS A 89 0.32 -14.63 -15.31
C CYS A 89 1.61 -15.40 -15.66
N LYS A 90 1.94 -16.45 -14.90
CA LYS A 90 3.11 -17.32 -15.18
C LYS A 90 3.00 -18.05 -16.52
N ARG A 91 1.82 -18.58 -16.86
CA ARG A 91 1.59 -19.30 -18.12
C ARG A 91 1.66 -18.38 -19.34
N GLN A 92 1.17 -17.16 -19.22
CA GLN A 92 1.06 -16.20 -20.32
C GLN A 92 2.20 -15.17 -20.35
N SER A 93 3.23 -15.32 -19.50
CA SER A 93 4.35 -14.39 -19.35
C SER A 93 3.90 -12.94 -19.08
N ARG A 94 2.86 -12.76 -18.26
CA ARG A 94 2.34 -11.46 -17.84
C ARG A 94 2.84 -11.10 -16.44
N ILE A 95 2.83 -9.82 -16.12
CA ILE A 95 3.14 -9.32 -14.77
C ILE A 95 1.88 -9.46 -13.91
N TYR A 96 2.03 -9.99 -12.69
CA TYR A 96 0.96 -10.01 -11.69
C TYR A 96 0.94 -8.67 -10.96
N SER A 97 -0.04 -7.83 -11.28
CA SER A 97 -0.20 -6.48 -10.73
C SER A 97 -1.67 -6.18 -10.45
N ALA A 98 -1.91 -5.18 -9.60
CA ALA A 98 -3.21 -4.63 -9.31
C ALA A 98 -3.21 -3.12 -9.63
N PRO A 99 -4.33 -2.55 -10.12
CA PRO A 99 -4.39 -1.14 -10.46
C PRO A 99 -4.43 -0.26 -9.19
N LEU A 100 -3.64 0.80 -9.19
CA LEU A 100 -3.63 1.85 -8.18
C LEU A 100 -4.51 3.01 -8.63
N HIS A 101 -5.43 3.39 -7.77
CA HIS A 101 -6.34 4.51 -7.93
C HIS A 101 -6.06 5.53 -6.85
N ALA A 102 -6.01 6.82 -7.18
CA ALA A 102 -5.87 7.91 -6.21
C ALA A 102 -7.06 8.87 -6.33
N VAL A 103 -7.68 9.16 -5.20
CA VAL A 103 -8.69 10.22 -5.10
C VAL A 103 -7.94 11.53 -4.90
N LEU A 104 -8.02 12.38 -5.91
CA LEU A 104 -7.38 13.70 -5.93
C LEU A 104 -8.46 14.78 -5.91
N ARG A 105 -8.14 15.90 -5.27
CA ARG A 105 -9.01 17.07 -5.17
C ARG A 105 -8.33 18.27 -5.80
N LEU A 106 -8.92 18.80 -6.87
CA LEU A 106 -8.50 20.06 -7.48
C LEU A 106 -9.29 21.21 -6.86
N MET A 107 -8.59 22.15 -6.23
CA MET A 107 -9.14 23.41 -5.74
C MET A 107 -8.71 24.53 -6.68
N VAL A 108 -9.68 25.26 -7.24
CA VAL A 108 -9.44 26.43 -8.09
C VAL A 108 -9.75 27.67 -7.28
N PHE A 109 -8.83 28.64 -7.31
CA PHE A 109 -8.92 29.89 -6.59
C PHE A 109 -9.11 31.06 -7.56
N GLU A 110 -9.90 32.03 -7.12
CA GLU A 110 -10.05 33.31 -7.80
C GLU A 110 -9.37 34.41 -6.97
N LYS A 111 -8.63 35.30 -7.63
CA LYS A 111 -7.98 36.44 -6.98
C LYS A 111 -8.94 37.61 -6.97
N ILE A 112 -9.33 38.05 -5.78
CA ILE A 112 -10.13 39.27 -5.61
C ILE A 112 -9.18 40.46 -5.47
N ALA A 113 -9.65 41.67 -5.80
CA ALA A 113 -8.89 42.93 -5.78
C ALA A 113 -8.25 43.31 -4.42
N GLY A 114 -8.43 42.49 -3.37
CA GLY A 114 -7.77 42.64 -2.06
C GLY A 114 -6.59 41.67 -1.81
N GLY A 115 -6.22 40.83 -2.77
CA GLY A 115 -5.10 39.87 -2.63
C GLY A 115 -5.46 38.56 -1.91
N GLU A 116 -6.67 38.45 -1.34
CA GLU A 116 -7.19 37.20 -0.79
C GLU A 116 -7.59 36.23 -1.92
N LYS A 117 -7.21 34.96 -1.75
CA LYS A 117 -7.58 33.86 -2.65
C LYS A 117 -8.86 33.22 -2.11
N VAL A 118 -9.94 33.29 -2.87
CA VAL A 118 -11.20 32.63 -2.50
C VAL A 118 -11.34 31.35 -3.32
N ILE A 119 -11.81 30.28 -2.68
CA ILE A 119 -12.11 29.02 -3.36
C ILE A 119 -13.27 29.27 -4.31
N HIS A 120 -13.02 29.10 -5.61
CA HIS A 120 -14.01 29.25 -6.66
C HIS A 120 -14.68 27.91 -6.97
N ASP A 121 -13.89 26.85 -7.11
CA ASP A 121 -14.39 25.52 -7.47
C ASP A 121 -13.56 24.42 -6.79
N VAL A 122 -14.22 23.30 -6.49
CA VAL A 122 -13.60 22.11 -5.90
C VAL A 122 -14.11 20.89 -6.64
N LYS A 123 -13.20 20.16 -7.28
CA LYS A 123 -13.50 18.90 -7.97
C LYS A 123 -12.71 17.76 -7.36
N GLU A 124 -13.39 16.71 -6.94
CA GLU A 124 -12.78 15.49 -6.43
C GLU A 124 -13.03 14.34 -7.42
N GLN A 125 -11.98 13.58 -7.74
CA GLN A 125 -12.07 12.50 -8.73
C GLN A 125 -11.13 11.33 -8.39
N ASP A 126 -11.60 10.10 -8.68
CA ASP A 126 -10.79 8.89 -8.70
C ASP A 126 -10.00 8.81 -10.02
N VAL A 127 -8.67 8.86 -9.92
CA VAL A 127 -7.72 8.84 -11.04
C VAL A 127 -6.88 7.57 -10.99
N TYR A 128 -6.77 6.88 -12.11
CA TYR A 128 -5.87 5.73 -12.26
C TYR A 128 -4.40 6.18 -12.34
N MET A 129 -3.55 5.59 -11.50
CA MET A 129 -2.14 5.97 -11.30
C MET A 129 -1.14 4.86 -11.69
N GLY A 130 -1.61 3.73 -12.24
CA GLY A 130 -0.78 2.59 -12.66
C GLY A 130 -1.21 1.26 -12.05
#